data_AF-A0A2N9QVT0-F1
#
_entry.id   AF-A0A2N9QVT0-F1
#
_cell.length_a   1.000
_cell.length_b   1.000
_cell.length_c   1.000
_cell.angle_alpha   90.00
_cell.angle_beta   90.00
_cell.angle_gamma   90.00
#
_symmetry.space_group_name_H-M   'P 1'
#
loop_
_entity.id
_entity.type
_entity.pdbx_description
1 polymer ?
#
loop_
_entity_poly.entity_id
_entity_poly.type
_entity_poly.pdbx_seq_one_letter_code
_entity_poly.pdbx_strand_id
1 'polypeptide(L)'
;IAALCNRAEFKTAQENVPILKKEVNGDASEAALLKCVELAVGDVKKWRAKNKKVCELPFNSTNKYQVSIHETEDTNDPRYLLVMKGAPERILERCSTIFIHGEEKPLDDEMREAFNNAYLELGGLGERVLGFCDYMLPSDKFPVGYPFDADSCNFPVHGLRFVGLMSMIDPPRAAVPDAVAKCRSAGIKVI
;
A
#
# COMPACT_ATOMS: atom_id res chain seq x y z
N ILE A 1 3.98 -5.19 0.92
CA ILE A 1 2.55 -4.85 1.09
C ILE A 1 1.94 -4.22 -0.17
N ALA A 2 2.38 -3.02 -0.60
CA ALA A 2 1.78 -2.28 -1.72
C ALA A 2 1.78 -3.03 -3.07
N ALA A 3 2.74 -3.94 -3.27
CA ALA A 3 2.76 -4.84 -4.42
C ALA A 3 1.65 -5.90 -4.36
N LEU A 4 1.44 -6.50 -3.18
CA LEU A 4 0.62 -7.70 -2.97
C LEU A 4 -0.86 -7.36 -2.76
N CYS A 5 -1.14 -6.40 -1.88
CA CYS A 5 -2.48 -5.91 -1.57
C CYS A 5 -2.92 -4.87 -2.62
N ASN A 6 -2.90 -5.25 -3.89
CA ASN A 6 -3.19 -4.36 -5.01
C ASN A 6 -3.73 -5.17 -6.20
N ARG A 7 -4.85 -4.75 -6.78
CA ARG A 7 -5.48 -5.42 -7.92
C ARG A 7 -5.13 -4.80 -9.27
N ALA A 8 -4.42 -3.68 -9.29
CA ALA A 8 -4.01 -3.05 -10.52
C ALA A 8 -3.02 -3.92 -11.32
N GLU A 9 -3.16 -3.90 -12.64
CA GLU A 9 -2.30 -4.61 -13.59
C GLU A 9 -1.97 -3.74 -14.79
N PHE A 10 -0.74 -3.80 -15.30
CA PHE A 10 -0.39 -3.16 -16.56
C PHE A 10 -1.11 -3.84 -17.73
N LYS A 11 -1.66 -3.06 -18.67
CA LYS A 11 -2.19 -3.64 -19.91
C LYS A 11 -1.06 -4.29 -20.72
N THR A 12 -1.41 -5.30 -21.52
CA THR A 12 -0.48 -6.05 -22.37
C THR A 12 0.13 -5.17 -23.48
N ALA A 13 1.23 -5.63 -24.08
CA ALA A 13 1.91 -5.00 -25.22
C ALA A 13 2.46 -3.58 -24.97
N GLN A 14 2.96 -3.31 -23.77
CA GLN A 14 3.55 -2.00 -23.39
C GLN A 14 5.02 -2.10 -22.94
N GLU A 15 5.79 -3.05 -23.49
CA GLU A 15 7.18 -3.32 -23.07
C GLU A 15 8.11 -2.12 -23.27
N ASN A 16 7.93 -1.38 -24.36
CA ASN A 16 8.75 -0.19 -24.70
C ASN A 16 8.23 1.13 -24.10
N VAL A 17 7.13 1.09 -23.34
CA VAL A 17 6.53 2.31 -22.75
C VAL A 17 7.14 2.55 -21.36
N PRO A 18 7.59 3.77 -21.04
CA PRO A 18 8.08 4.10 -19.70
C PRO A 18 7.02 3.78 -18.64
N ILE A 19 7.43 3.24 -17.48
CA ILE A 19 6.51 2.74 -16.43
C ILE A 19 5.44 3.76 -16.03
N LEU A 20 5.82 5.03 -15.83
CA LEU A 20 4.89 6.10 -15.48
C LEU A 20 3.82 6.36 -16.55
N LYS A 21 4.14 6.09 -17.83
CA LYS A 21 3.24 6.27 -18.98
C LYS A 21 2.46 5.01 -19.35
N LYS A 22 2.77 3.85 -18.76
CA LYS A 22 2.01 2.62 -19.02
C LYS A 22 0.55 2.79 -18.60
N GLU A 23 -0.35 2.29 -19.42
CA GLU A 23 -1.74 2.12 -19.10
C GLU A 23 -1.91 0.98 -18.09
N VAL A 24 -2.77 1.20 -17.12
CA VAL A 24 -3.03 0.29 -16.00
C VAL A 24 -4.53 0.06 -15.91
N ASN A 25 -4.94 -1.20 -15.73
CA ASN A 25 -6.29 -1.56 -15.33
C ASN A 25 -6.35 -1.52 -13.80
N GLY A 26 -7.22 -0.69 -13.23
CA GLY A 26 -7.35 -0.47 -11.78
C GLY A 26 -7.77 0.97 -11.49
N ASP A 27 -8.12 1.27 -10.24
CA ASP A 27 -8.36 2.66 -9.85
C ASP A 27 -7.07 3.48 -9.78
N ALA A 28 -7.20 4.80 -9.76
CA ALA A 28 -6.06 5.71 -9.80
C ALA A 28 -5.05 5.49 -8.66
N SER A 29 -5.52 5.15 -7.45
CA SER A 29 -4.64 4.92 -6.30
C SER A 29 -3.90 3.59 -6.41
N GLU A 30 -4.58 2.53 -6.81
CA GLU A 30 -3.94 1.25 -7.07
C GLU A 30 -2.93 1.31 -8.22
N ALA A 31 -3.26 2.06 -9.29
CA ALA A 31 -2.35 2.29 -10.40
C ALA A 31 -1.11 3.09 -10.00
N ALA A 32 -1.26 4.12 -9.16
CA ALA A 32 -0.15 4.89 -8.62
C ALA A 32 0.80 4.01 -7.79
N LEU A 33 0.25 3.19 -6.89
CA LEU A 33 1.02 2.24 -6.09
C LEU A 33 1.73 1.20 -6.97
N LEU A 34 1.06 0.65 -7.98
CA LEU A 34 1.66 -0.32 -8.91
C LEU A 34 2.87 0.29 -9.62
N LYS A 35 2.71 1.50 -10.20
CA LYS A 35 3.79 2.20 -10.88
C LYS A 35 4.95 2.53 -9.95
N CYS A 36 4.65 2.97 -8.72
CA CYS A 36 5.65 3.27 -7.70
C CYS A 36 6.49 2.04 -7.34
N VAL A 37 5.85 0.91 -7.03
CA VAL A 37 6.57 -0.33 -6.69
C VAL A 37 7.33 -0.88 -7.89
N GLU A 38 6.75 -0.86 -9.09
CA GLU A 38 7.42 -1.31 -10.31
C GLU A 38 8.68 -0.49 -10.60
N LEU A 39 8.67 0.82 -10.33
CA LEU A 39 9.86 1.66 -10.46
C LEU A 39 10.92 1.39 -9.40
N ALA A 40 10.51 1.15 -8.15
CA ALA A 40 11.42 1.02 -7.02
C ALA A 40 12.06 -0.37 -6.90
N VAL A 41 11.27 -1.43 -7.17
CA VAL A 41 11.67 -2.83 -6.91
C VAL A 41 11.71 -3.66 -8.20
N GLY A 42 10.93 -3.28 -9.22
CA GLY A 42 10.84 -4.01 -10.49
C GLY A 42 9.98 -5.27 -10.43
N ASP A 43 9.44 -5.65 -11.60
CA ASP A 43 8.73 -6.91 -11.87
C ASP A 43 7.73 -7.34 -10.77
N VAL A 44 6.75 -6.47 -10.53
CA VAL A 44 5.67 -6.73 -9.56
C VAL A 44 4.91 -8.01 -9.90
N LYS A 45 4.81 -8.35 -11.20
CA LYS A 45 4.14 -9.57 -11.65
C LYS A 45 4.85 -10.82 -11.13
N LYS A 46 6.17 -10.91 -11.27
CA LYS A 46 6.96 -12.02 -10.71
C LYS A 46 6.93 -12.03 -9.19
N TRP A 47 6.97 -10.86 -8.56
CA TRP A 47 6.84 -10.76 -7.10
C TRP A 47 5.52 -11.35 -6.58
N ARG A 48 4.40 -11.01 -7.24
CA ARG A 48 3.08 -11.57 -6.93
C ARG A 48 2.99 -13.07 -7.24
N ALA A 49 3.66 -13.55 -8.29
CA ALA A 49 3.69 -14.98 -8.61
C ALA A 49 4.42 -15.81 -7.55
N LYS A 50 5.49 -15.25 -6.96
CA LYS A 50 6.23 -15.86 -5.84
C LYS A 50 5.46 -15.83 -4.51
N ASN A 51 4.53 -14.89 -4.36
CA ASN A 51 3.73 -14.70 -3.15
C ASN A 51 2.25 -14.91 -3.49
N LYS A 52 1.88 -16.17 -3.75
CA LYS A 52 0.58 -16.54 -4.30
C LYS A 52 -0.54 -16.09 -3.36
N LYS A 53 -1.51 -15.35 -3.90
CA LYS A 53 -2.70 -14.91 -3.15
C LYS A 53 -3.65 -16.09 -2.93
N VAL A 54 -4.01 -16.35 -1.68
CA VAL A 54 -4.92 -17.44 -1.28
C VAL A 54 -6.29 -16.94 -0.82
N CYS A 55 -6.36 -15.70 -0.32
CA CYS A 55 -7.60 -15.05 0.09
C CYS A 55 -7.52 -13.55 -0.15
N GLU A 56 -8.66 -12.93 -0.40
CA GLU A 56 -8.77 -11.48 -0.56
C GLU A 56 -10.09 -10.95 -0.02
N LEU A 57 -10.01 -9.96 0.85
CA LEU A 57 -11.14 -9.13 1.24
C LEU A 57 -11.05 -7.82 0.43
N PRO A 58 -11.92 -7.58 -0.57
CA PRO A 58 -11.94 -6.33 -1.32
C PRO A 58 -12.09 -5.12 -0.41
N PHE A 59 -11.61 -3.96 -0.88
CA PHE A 59 -11.96 -2.70 -0.26
C PHE A 59 -13.49 -2.52 -0.24
N ASN A 60 -14.03 -2.16 0.92
CA ASN A 60 -15.42 -1.73 1.04
C ASN A 60 -15.50 -0.44 1.86
N SER A 61 -16.51 0.38 1.58
CA SER A 61 -16.68 1.72 2.19
C SER A 61 -16.97 1.68 3.69
N THR A 62 -17.49 0.56 4.19
CA THR A 62 -17.83 0.38 5.61
C THR A 62 -16.59 0.11 6.45
N ASN A 63 -15.75 -0.82 6.01
CA ASN A 63 -14.52 -1.25 6.67
C ASN A 63 -13.37 -0.28 6.39
N LYS A 64 -13.35 0.35 5.20
CA LYS A 64 -12.31 1.27 4.72
C LYS A 64 -10.89 0.67 4.65
N TYR A 65 -10.78 -0.64 4.50
CA TYR A 65 -9.53 -1.33 4.26
C TYR A 65 -9.74 -2.49 3.28
N GLN A 66 -8.65 -2.94 2.67
CA GLN A 66 -8.53 -4.12 1.82
C GLN A 66 -7.51 -5.05 2.47
N VAL A 67 -7.77 -6.36 2.42
CA VAL A 67 -6.88 -7.40 2.95
C VAL A 67 -6.58 -8.41 1.85
N SER A 68 -5.36 -8.93 1.83
CA SER A 68 -5.06 -10.14 1.09
C SER A 68 -4.10 -11.03 1.88
N ILE A 69 -4.27 -12.34 1.73
CA ILE A 69 -3.44 -13.35 2.39
C ILE A 69 -2.66 -14.08 1.30
N HIS A 70 -1.37 -14.27 1.56
CA HIS A 70 -0.43 -14.82 0.60
C HIS A 70 0.38 -15.96 1.19
N GLU A 71 0.66 -16.96 0.38
CA GLU A 71 1.81 -17.83 0.58
C GLU A 71 3.08 -16.98 0.45
N THR A 72 4.14 -17.33 1.18
CA THR A 72 5.44 -16.65 1.08
C THR A 72 6.40 -17.47 0.23
N GLU A 73 7.44 -16.84 -0.31
CA GLU A 73 8.44 -17.54 -1.12
C GLU A 73 9.44 -18.37 -0.30
N ASP A 74 9.45 -18.20 1.03
CA ASP A 74 10.38 -18.90 1.92
C ASP A 74 9.91 -20.33 2.17
N THR A 75 10.60 -21.29 1.58
CA THR A 75 10.30 -22.72 1.76
C THR A 75 10.52 -23.22 3.18
N ASN A 76 11.27 -22.48 4.01
CA ASN A 76 11.53 -22.85 5.40
C ASN A 76 10.47 -22.29 6.37
N ASP A 77 9.64 -21.34 5.92
CA ASP A 77 8.59 -20.74 6.72
C ASP A 77 7.21 -20.96 6.08
N PRO A 78 6.46 -21.99 6.52
CA PRO A 78 5.16 -22.33 5.92
C PRO A 78 4.04 -21.37 6.33
N ARG A 79 4.35 -20.27 7.04
CA ARG A 79 3.35 -19.30 7.49
C ARG A 79 2.81 -18.50 6.31
N TYR A 80 1.55 -18.10 6.46
CA TYR A 80 0.90 -17.17 5.53
C TYR A 80 1.19 -15.72 5.94
N LEU A 81 1.41 -14.87 4.95
CA LEU A 81 1.52 -13.43 5.12
C LEU A 81 0.17 -12.76 4.84
N LEU A 82 -0.41 -12.15 5.88
CA LEU A 82 -1.53 -11.24 5.73
C LEU A 82 -1.00 -9.83 5.49
N VAL A 83 -1.54 -9.15 4.48
CA VAL A 83 -1.24 -7.75 4.18
C VAL A 83 -2.53 -6.95 4.09
N MET A 84 -2.52 -5.74 4.61
CA MET A 84 -3.69 -4.86 4.61
C MET A 84 -3.29 -3.42 4.27
N LYS A 85 -4.14 -2.75 3.50
CA LYS A 85 -4.04 -1.32 3.22
C LYS A 85 -5.40 -0.64 3.36
N GLY A 86 -5.42 0.64 3.71
CA GLY A 86 -6.69 1.35 3.89
C GLY A 86 -6.53 2.79 4.35
N ALA A 87 -7.62 3.34 4.87
CA ALA A 87 -7.61 4.66 5.50
C ALA A 87 -6.62 4.67 6.68
N PRO A 88 -5.71 5.66 6.78
CA PRO A 88 -4.63 5.67 7.76
C PRO A 88 -5.10 5.39 9.19
N GLU A 89 -6.13 6.10 9.65
CA GLU A 89 -6.68 5.98 11.00
C GLU A 89 -7.22 4.57 11.28
N ARG A 90 -7.86 3.95 10.28
CA ARG A 90 -8.44 2.60 10.39
C ARG A 90 -7.38 1.52 10.42
N ILE A 91 -6.26 1.75 9.76
CA ILE A 91 -5.13 0.83 9.79
C ILE A 91 -4.41 0.91 11.14
N LEU A 92 -4.17 2.12 11.65
CA LEU A 92 -3.53 2.30 12.95
C LEU A 92 -4.34 1.69 14.10
N GLU A 93 -5.66 1.88 14.11
CA GLU A 93 -6.59 1.27 15.11
C GLU A 93 -6.53 -0.27 15.15
N ARG A 94 -6.06 -0.91 14.07
CA ARG A 94 -5.95 -2.37 13.95
C ARG A 94 -4.57 -2.90 14.29
N CYS A 95 -3.59 -2.03 14.49
CA CYS A 95 -2.22 -2.42 14.77
C CYS A 95 -1.90 -2.39 16.26
N SER A 96 -1.20 -3.40 16.74
CA SER A 96 -0.66 -3.48 18.10
C SER A 96 0.86 -3.25 18.14
N THR A 97 1.53 -3.47 17.02
CA THR A 97 2.98 -3.29 16.87
C THR A 97 3.28 -2.43 15.65
N ILE A 98 4.52 -1.97 15.53
CA ILE A 98 5.05 -1.21 14.40
C ILE A 98 6.44 -1.71 14.04
N PHE A 99 6.76 -1.66 12.75
CA PHE A 99 8.06 -2.04 12.22
C PHE A 99 8.98 -0.81 12.09
N ILE A 100 10.06 -0.78 12.87
CA ILE A 100 11.02 0.33 12.91
C ILE A 100 12.43 -0.25 12.78
N HIS A 101 13.17 0.17 11.75
CA HIS A 101 14.58 -0.20 11.52
C HIS A 101 14.88 -1.72 11.53
N GLY A 102 13.95 -2.55 11.06
CA GLY A 102 14.14 -4.00 11.03
C GLY A 102 13.54 -4.74 12.23
N GLU A 103 13.06 -4.01 13.24
CA GLU A 103 12.53 -4.58 14.47
C GLU A 103 11.04 -4.28 14.63
N GLU A 104 10.33 -5.23 15.23
CA GLU A 104 8.94 -5.06 15.62
C GLU A 104 8.87 -4.54 17.07
N LYS A 105 8.20 -3.41 17.27
CA LYS A 105 8.03 -2.75 18.57
C LYS A 105 6.55 -2.59 18.91
N PRO A 106 6.16 -2.57 20.20
CA PRO A 106 4.81 -2.21 20.59
C PRO A 106 4.44 -0.83 20.05
N LEU A 107 3.20 -0.67 19.57
CA LEU A 107 2.67 0.62 19.15
C LEU A 107 2.22 1.40 20.40
N ASP A 108 3.13 2.21 20.93
CA ASP A 108 2.89 3.08 22.09
C ASP A 108 2.30 4.44 21.69
N ASP A 109 2.03 5.28 22.69
CA ASP A 109 1.39 6.58 22.48
C ASP A 109 2.31 7.59 21.79
N GLU A 110 3.63 7.51 22.02
CA GLU A 110 4.61 8.36 21.32
C GLU A 110 4.59 8.07 19.82
N MET A 111 4.55 6.80 19.43
CA MET A 111 4.45 6.39 18.02
C MET A 111 3.10 6.77 17.41
N ARG A 112 2.01 6.73 18.18
CA ARG A 112 0.69 7.21 17.72
C ARG A 112 0.70 8.72 17.47
N GLU A 113 1.34 9.51 18.32
CA GLU A 113 1.49 10.95 18.11
C GLU A 113 2.35 11.24 16.87
N ALA A 114 3.48 10.55 16.71
CA ALA A 114 4.34 10.68 15.53
C ALA A 114 3.58 10.33 14.23
N PHE A 115 2.77 9.28 14.25
CA PHE A 115 1.88 8.92 13.14
C PHE A 115 0.89 10.06 12.83
N ASN A 116 0.23 10.62 13.84
CA ASN A 116 -0.77 11.67 13.64
C ASN A 116 -0.15 12.93 13.04
N ASN A 117 1.05 13.31 13.49
CA ASN A 117 1.79 14.44 12.94
C ASN A 117 2.13 14.22 11.46
N ALA A 118 2.67 13.05 11.10
CA ALA A 118 2.97 12.71 9.71
C ALA A 118 1.72 12.67 8.83
N TYR A 119 0.62 12.13 9.35
CA TYR A 119 -0.67 12.10 8.64
C TYR A 119 -1.21 13.51 8.38
N LEU A 120 -1.16 14.40 9.37
CA LEU A 120 -1.60 15.80 9.22
C LEU A 120 -0.70 16.59 8.26
N GLU A 121 0.61 16.34 8.28
CA GLU A 121 1.55 16.99 7.36
C GLU A 121 1.25 16.61 5.90
N LEU A 122 1.16 15.31 5.61
CA LEU A 122 0.85 14.81 4.27
C LEU A 122 -0.54 15.25 3.81
N GLY A 123 -1.52 15.25 4.71
CA GLY A 123 -2.87 15.76 4.43
C GLY A 123 -2.89 17.27 4.18
N GLY A 124 -2.06 18.04 4.88
CA GLY A 124 -1.90 19.49 4.71
C GLY A 124 -1.32 19.88 3.35
N LEU A 125 -0.58 18.98 2.71
CA LEU A 125 -0.08 19.13 1.33
C LEU A 125 -1.14 18.82 0.26
N GLY A 126 -2.37 18.44 0.66
CA GLY A 126 -3.45 18.06 -0.24
C GLY A 126 -3.28 16.67 -0.84
N GLU A 127 -2.40 15.84 -0.26
CA GLU A 127 -2.14 14.49 -0.73
C GLU A 127 -3.15 13.48 -0.16
N ARG A 128 -3.44 12.44 -0.92
CA ARG A 128 -4.21 11.29 -0.43
C ARG A 128 -3.28 10.31 0.26
N VAL A 129 -3.50 10.04 1.55
CA VAL A 129 -2.67 9.15 2.37
C VAL A 129 -3.33 7.79 2.55
N LEU A 130 -2.55 6.71 2.50
CA LEU A 130 -2.95 5.34 2.81
C LEU A 130 -2.03 4.73 3.87
N GLY A 131 -2.62 3.98 4.80
CA GLY A 131 -1.89 3.16 5.77
C GLY A 131 -1.67 1.74 5.28
N PHE A 132 -0.56 1.15 5.70
CA PHE A 132 -0.15 -0.21 5.35
C PHE A 132 0.30 -0.98 6.58
N CYS A 133 -0.21 -2.20 6.74
CA CYS A 133 0.21 -3.12 7.79
C CYS A 133 0.32 -4.56 7.27
N ASP A 134 1.04 -5.38 8.01
CA ASP A 134 1.19 -6.80 7.77
C ASP A 134 1.02 -7.63 9.04
N TYR A 135 0.90 -8.94 8.87
CA TYR A 135 0.91 -9.90 9.96
C TYR A 135 1.31 -11.29 9.46
N MET A 136 2.28 -11.91 10.12
CA MET A 136 2.64 -13.30 9.86
C MET A 136 1.71 -14.21 10.65
N LEU A 137 0.85 -14.96 9.95
CA LEU A 137 -0.14 -15.82 10.57
C LEU A 137 0.54 -17.02 11.25
N PRO A 138 0.24 -17.29 12.54
CA PRO A 138 0.80 -18.44 13.25
C PRO A 138 0.44 -19.78 12.60
N SER A 139 1.43 -20.61 12.31
CA SER A 139 1.24 -21.89 11.59
C SER A 139 0.50 -22.95 12.40
N ASP A 140 0.48 -22.84 13.73
CA ASP A 140 -0.31 -23.70 14.63
C ASP A 140 -1.82 -23.47 14.48
N LYS A 141 -2.23 -22.25 14.13
CA LYS A 141 -3.64 -21.88 13.92
C LYS A 141 -4.04 -21.93 12.44
N PHE A 142 -3.10 -21.60 11.56
CA PHE A 142 -3.31 -21.50 10.10
C PHE A 142 -2.33 -22.42 9.37
N PRO A 143 -2.54 -23.76 9.43
CA PRO A 143 -1.68 -24.72 8.76
C PRO A 143 -1.75 -24.58 7.24
N VAL A 144 -0.76 -25.12 6.53
CA VAL A 144 -0.76 -25.15 5.06
C VAL A 144 -2.03 -25.81 4.53
N GLY A 145 -2.71 -25.13 3.61
CA GLY A 145 -4.00 -25.56 3.07
C GLY A 145 -5.22 -25.11 3.88
N TYR A 146 -5.04 -24.24 4.89
CA TYR A 146 -6.15 -23.67 5.65
C TYR A 146 -7.17 -22.98 4.71
N PRO A 147 -8.47 -23.29 4.83
CA PRO A 147 -9.51 -22.75 3.96
C PRO A 147 -9.88 -21.34 4.41
N PHE A 148 -9.10 -20.35 4.00
CA PHE A 148 -9.42 -18.95 4.25
C PHE A 148 -10.73 -18.56 3.57
N ASP A 149 -11.61 -17.90 4.32
CA ASP A 149 -12.90 -17.43 3.84
C ASP A 149 -13.06 -15.94 4.14
N ALA A 150 -13.21 -15.15 3.09
CA ALA A 150 -13.34 -13.70 3.17
C ALA A 150 -14.72 -13.27 3.69
N ASP A 151 -15.77 -14.08 3.48
CA ASP A 151 -17.13 -13.73 3.87
C ASP A 151 -17.34 -13.90 5.38
N SER A 152 -16.86 -15.02 5.94
CA SER A 152 -16.86 -15.23 7.39
C SER A 152 -15.72 -14.53 8.12
N CYS A 153 -14.72 -14.00 7.39
CA CYS A 153 -13.53 -13.34 7.93
C CYS A 153 -12.84 -14.20 9.00
N ASN A 154 -12.51 -15.45 8.65
CA ASN A 154 -11.95 -16.45 9.57
C ASN A 154 -10.46 -16.24 9.91
N PHE A 155 -9.96 -15.01 9.82
CA PHE A 155 -8.57 -14.63 10.04
C PHE A 155 -8.50 -13.30 10.82
N PRO A 156 -7.39 -13.01 11.53
CA PRO A 156 -7.28 -11.80 12.33
C PRO A 156 -7.26 -10.54 11.47
N VAL A 157 -8.02 -9.53 11.89
CA VAL A 157 -8.03 -8.17 11.31
C VAL A 157 -7.69 -7.09 12.35
N HIS A 158 -7.14 -7.51 13.48
CA HIS A 158 -6.65 -6.71 14.60
C HIS A 158 -5.37 -7.34 15.15
N GLY A 159 -4.58 -6.57 15.91
CA GLY A 159 -3.30 -7.03 16.43
C GLY A 159 -2.22 -7.15 15.36
N LEU A 160 -2.36 -6.36 14.29
CA LEU A 160 -1.45 -6.37 13.14
C LEU A 160 -0.19 -5.53 13.44
N ARG A 161 0.79 -5.61 12.57
CA ARG A 161 2.00 -4.79 12.61
C ARG A 161 1.91 -3.66 11.60
N PHE A 162 1.93 -2.43 12.08
CA PHE A 162 1.98 -1.24 11.25
C PHE A 162 3.35 -1.16 10.54
N VAL A 163 3.35 -0.89 9.23
CA VAL A 163 4.59 -0.80 8.45
C VAL A 163 4.84 0.61 7.96
N GLY A 164 3.80 1.36 7.59
CA GLY A 164 4.00 2.74 7.17
C GLY A 164 2.82 3.39 6.48
N LEU A 165 3.03 4.65 6.12
CA LEU A 165 2.14 5.45 5.29
C LEU A 165 2.74 5.59 3.88
N MET A 166 1.88 5.68 2.88
CA MET A 166 2.24 6.25 1.57
C MET A 166 1.20 7.27 1.18
N SER A 167 1.66 8.42 0.70
CA SER A 167 0.80 9.45 0.13
C SER A 167 0.91 9.48 -1.39
N MET A 168 -0.10 10.04 -2.03
CA MET A 168 -0.14 10.24 -3.46
C MET A 168 -0.88 11.51 -3.82
N ILE A 169 -0.36 12.21 -4.82
CA ILE A 169 -0.92 13.41 -5.40
C ILE A 169 -0.84 13.27 -6.92
N ASP A 170 -1.70 13.98 -7.65
CA ASP A 170 -1.48 14.18 -9.08
C ASP A 170 -0.40 15.25 -9.26
N PRO A 171 0.85 14.89 -9.62
CA PRO A 171 1.93 15.85 -9.63
C PRO A 171 1.76 16.83 -10.80
N PRO A 172 2.11 18.11 -10.61
CA PRO A 172 2.18 19.03 -11.74
C PRO A 172 3.18 18.50 -12.76
N ARG A 173 2.87 18.68 -14.06
CA ARG A 173 3.81 18.30 -15.13
C ARG A 173 5.14 19.02 -14.93
N ALA A 174 6.25 18.34 -15.21
CA ALA A 174 7.61 18.87 -14.96
C ALA A 174 7.88 20.27 -15.54
N ALA A 175 7.24 20.63 -16.66
CA ALA A 175 7.39 21.94 -17.30
C ALA A 175 6.52 23.06 -16.67
N VAL A 176 5.49 22.72 -15.89
CA VAL A 176 4.52 23.68 -15.36
C VAL A 176 5.15 24.67 -14.36
N PRO A 177 5.98 24.25 -13.39
CA PRO A 177 6.62 25.19 -12.47
C PRO A 177 7.49 26.24 -13.19
N ASP A 178 8.30 25.82 -14.17
CA ASP A 178 9.15 26.72 -14.96
C ASP A 178 8.33 27.67 -15.85
N ALA A 179 7.27 27.16 -16.50
CA ALA A 179 6.37 27.99 -17.29
C ALA A 179 5.66 29.06 -16.46
N VAL A 180 5.18 28.71 -15.27
CA VAL A 180 4.54 29.66 -14.34
C VAL A 180 5.54 30.71 -13.87
N ALA A 181 6.77 30.30 -13.54
CA ALA A 181 7.83 31.22 -13.14
C ALA A 181 8.18 32.22 -14.26
N LYS A 182 8.29 31.76 -15.51
CA LYS A 182 8.52 32.62 -16.68
C LYS A 182 7.39 33.62 -16.89
N CYS A 183 6.12 33.19 -16.84
CA CYS A 183 4.97 34.09 -16.96
C CYS A 183 4.98 35.16 -15.86
N ARG A 184 5.25 34.78 -14.61
CA ARG A 184 5.36 35.73 -13.49
C ARG A 184 6.52 36.72 -13.68
N SER A 185 7.67 36.25 -14.15
CA SER A 185 8.83 37.12 -14.44
C SER A 185 8.56 38.14 -15.56
N ALA A 186 7.64 37.81 -16.47
CA ALA A 186 7.17 38.70 -17.53
C ALA A 186 6.03 39.65 -17.08
N GLY A 187 5.69 39.68 -15.79
CA GLY A 187 4.61 40.52 -15.25
C GLY A 187 3.20 39.99 -15.52
N ILE A 188 3.05 38.76 -16.00
CA ILE A 188 1.75 38.13 -16.25
C ILE A 188 1.22 37.55 -14.93
N LYS A 189 0.02 37.98 -14.53
CA LYS A 189 -0.69 37.41 -13.38
C LYS A 189 -1.26 36.04 -13.76
N VAL A 190 -0.70 34.98 -13.18
CA VAL A 190 -1.21 33.61 -13.28
C VAL A 190 -2.19 33.38 -12.12
N ILE A 191 -3.45 33.07 -12.43
CA ILE A 191 -4.53 32.74 -11.48
C ILE A 191 -4.85 31.25 -11.60
#